data_AF-A0A8C0G860-F1
#
_entry.id   AF-A0A8C0G860-F1
#
_cell.length_a   1.000
_cell.length_b   1.000
_cell.length_c   1.000
_cell.angle_alpha   90.00
_cell.angle_beta   90.00
_cell.angle_gamma   90.00
#
_symmetry.space_group_name_H-M   'P 1'
#
loop_
_entity.id
_entity.type
_entity.pdbx_description
1 polymer ?
#
loop_
_entity_poly.entity_id
_entity_poly.type
_entity_poly.pdbx_seq_one_letter_code
_entity_poly.pdbx_strand_id
1 'polypeptide(L)'
;MSSKGKKRVVLPTRPEPPSVEQILEDVRSTQPSDPMFVLIAESNKGRRMYPSSLETSPAATYLPVPRKKEESEVKSEPLYQQSHSYVEMNHRLQKACSLLKEKCEELKQAGATLEQNIRPLPKAEPADSAGT
;
A
#
# COMPACT_ATOMS: atom_id res chain seq x y z
N MET A 1 16.56 48.07 -42.92
CA MET A 1 16.51 46.68 -42.40
C MET A 1 17.00 46.71 -40.96
N SER A 2 16.13 46.51 -39.96
CA SER A 2 16.48 46.64 -38.54
C SER A 2 16.55 45.26 -37.88
N SER A 3 17.73 44.88 -37.41
CA SER A 3 18.01 43.62 -36.69
C SER A 3 17.66 43.80 -35.20
N LYS A 4 16.51 43.24 -34.78
CA LYS A 4 16.11 43.21 -33.36
C LYS A 4 17.05 42.29 -32.56
N GLY A 5 17.74 42.85 -31.58
CA GLY A 5 18.66 42.14 -30.69
C GLY A 5 17.94 41.10 -29.81
N LYS A 6 18.49 39.88 -29.77
CA LYS A 6 17.98 38.79 -28.91
C LYS A 6 18.46 39.04 -27.47
N LYS A 7 17.53 39.42 -26.59
CA LYS A 7 17.80 39.48 -25.14
C LYS A 7 18.04 38.06 -24.64
N ARG A 8 19.31 37.72 -24.40
CA ARG A 8 19.69 36.45 -23.79
C ARG A 8 19.24 36.49 -22.33
N VAL A 9 18.25 35.66 -21.99
CA VAL A 9 17.88 35.41 -20.59
C VAL A 9 19.04 34.64 -19.96
N VAL A 10 19.80 35.32 -19.10
CA VAL A 10 20.88 34.69 -18.32
C VAL A 10 20.24 34.09 -17.09
N LEU A 11 20.33 32.76 -16.95
CA LEU A 11 19.82 32.07 -15.78
C LEU A 11 20.64 32.44 -14.53
N PRO A 12 20.03 32.48 -13.34
CA PRO A 12 20.77 32.63 -12.09
C PRO A 12 21.86 31.57 -11.99
N THR A 13 23.02 31.95 -11.44
CA THR A 13 24.10 31.01 -11.19
C THR A 13 23.67 29.99 -10.15
N ARG A 14 24.08 28.74 -10.34
CA ARG A 14 23.91 27.68 -9.36
C ARG A 14 24.64 28.08 -8.06
N PRO A 15 24.05 27.88 -6.87
CA PRO A 15 24.77 28.10 -5.62
C PRO A 15 25.96 27.15 -5.51
N GLU A 16 26.95 27.54 -4.71
CA GLU A 16 28.07 26.67 -4.39
C GLU A 16 27.57 25.40 -3.66
N PRO A 17 28.18 24.24 -3.93
CA PRO A 17 27.84 23.03 -3.21
C PRO A 17 28.18 23.17 -1.72
N PRO A 18 27.48 22.45 -0.82
CA PRO A 18 27.78 22.48 0.61
C PRO A 18 29.19 22.00 0.89
N SER A 19 29.76 22.47 2.01
CA SER A 19 31.07 22.03 2.46
C SER A 19 31.00 20.63 3.07
N VAL A 20 32.17 19.97 3.18
CA VAL A 20 32.26 18.64 3.79
C VAL A 20 31.83 18.69 5.26
N GLU A 21 32.17 19.78 5.96
CA GLU A 21 31.84 19.99 7.36
C GLU A 21 30.32 20.05 7.58
N GLN A 22 29.60 20.77 6.70
CA GLN A 22 28.14 20.87 6.75
C GLN A 22 27.48 19.50 6.54
N ILE A 23 27.97 18.72 5.57
CA ILE A 23 27.46 17.36 5.32
C ILE A 23 27.67 16.47 6.55
N LEU A 24 28.84 16.55 7.19
CA LEU A 24 29.14 15.75 8.38
C LEU A 24 28.34 16.21 9.60
N GLU A 25 28.01 17.49 9.71
CA GLU A 25 27.09 17.99 10.73
C GLU A 25 25.67 17.46 10.52
N ASP A 26 25.14 17.53 9.30
CA ASP A 26 23.83 17.00 8.95
C ASP A 26 23.74 15.51 9.30
N VAL A 27 24.73 14.71 8.89
CA VAL A 27 24.80 13.27 9.22
C VAL A 27 24.82 13.03 10.73
N ARG A 28 25.55 13.84 11.50
CA ARG A 28 25.61 13.70 12.97
C ARG A 28 24.35 14.19 13.68
N SER A 29 23.63 15.13 13.08
CA SER A 29 22.39 15.71 13.63
C SER A 29 21.16 14.83 13.37
N THR A 30 21.27 13.87 12.43
CA THR A 30 20.16 12.96 12.11
C THR A 30 19.78 12.06 13.29
N GLN A 31 18.48 11.81 13.44
CA GLN A 31 17.99 10.93 14.50
C GLN A 31 18.25 9.47 14.15
N PRO A 32 18.54 8.59 15.14
CA PRO A 32 18.70 7.16 14.90
C PRO A 32 17.46 6.46 14.33
N SER A 33 16.28 7.09 14.46
CA SER A 33 14.99 6.65 13.91
C SER A 33 14.78 7.08 12.46
N ASP A 34 15.73 7.80 11.85
CA ASP A 34 15.63 8.22 10.46
C ASP A 34 15.58 6.98 9.54
N PRO A 35 14.59 6.91 8.62
CA PRO A 35 14.42 5.80 7.71
C PRO A 35 15.67 5.43 6.93
N MET A 36 16.53 6.39 6.56
CA MET A 36 17.79 6.10 5.85
C MET A 36 18.72 5.22 6.69
N PHE A 37 18.80 5.45 8.00
CA PHE A 37 19.65 4.66 8.90
C PHE A 37 18.99 3.33 9.29
N VAL A 38 17.67 3.31 9.48
CA VAL A 38 16.91 2.09 9.79
C VAL A 38 16.97 1.09 8.62
N LEU A 39 16.73 1.55 7.39
CA LEU A 39 16.76 0.71 6.19
C LEU A 39 18.15 0.12 5.93
N ILE A 40 19.21 0.92 6.14
CA ILE A 40 20.60 0.43 6.02
C ILE A 40 20.90 -0.61 7.11
N ALA A 41 20.46 -0.38 8.35
CA ALA A 41 20.64 -1.31 9.45
C ALA A 41 19.88 -2.63 9.23
N GLU A 42 18.64 -2.58 8.74
CA GLU A 42 17.82 -3.75 8.41
C GLU A 42 18.38 -4.56 7.24
N SER A 43 18.87 -3.88 6.20
CA SER A 43 19.55 -4.50 5.06
C SER A 43 20.79 -5.28 5.51
N ASN A 44 21.54 -4.76 6.49
CA ASN A 44 22.68 -5.45 7.09
C ASN A 44 22.27 -6.61 8.02
N LYS A 45 21.10 -6.55 8.66
CA LYS A 45 20.56 -7.67 9.47
C LYS A 45 20.21 -8.88 8.59
N GLY A 46 19.65 -8.66 7.41
CA GLY A 46 19.37 -9.73 6.43
C GLY A 46 20.62 -10.41 5.86
N ARG A 47 21.80 -9.78 5.96
CA ARG A 47 23.09 -10.39 5.60
C ARG A 47 23.74 -11.22 6.70
N ARG A 48 23.23 -11.19 7.93
CA ARG A 48 23.74 -12.00 9.07
C ARG A 48 23.27 -13.46 9.06
N MET A 49 22.57 -13.91 8.01
CA MET A 49 22.08 -15.29 7.90
C MET A 49 23.13 -16.28 7.36
N TYR A 50 24.41 -15.93 7.39
CA TYR A 50 25.53 -16.87 7.26
C TYR A 50 26.60 -16.52 8.30
N PRO A 51 26.99 -17.44 9.20
CA PRO A 51 28.17 -17.25 10.01
C PRO A 51 29.37 -17.66 9.15
N SER A 52 30.15 -16.68 8.70
CA SER A 52 31.52 -16.98 8.26
C SER A 52 32.43 -15.86 8.73
N SER A 53 33.01 -16.12 9.90
CA SER A 53 34.33 -15.75 10.37
C SER A 53 35.16 -14.89 9.41
N LEU A 54 35.21 -13.57 9.63
CA LEU A 54 36.44 -12.84 9.97
C LEU A 54 36.15 -11.32 9.96
N GLU A 55 36.52 -10.71 11.07
CA GLU A 55 37.10 -9.36 11.19
C GLU A 55 36.23 -8.12 10.91
N THR A 56 35.93 -7.46 12.03
CA THR A 56 36.02 -6.02 12.24
C THR A 56 37.08 -5.36 11.35
N SER A 57 36.66 -4.72 10.26
CA SER A 57 37.52 -3.81 9.50
C SER A 57 36.76 -2.52 9.19
N PRO A 58 37.25 -1.35 9.64
CA PRO A 58 36.60 -0.05 9.40
C PRO A 58 36.83 0.47 7.97
N ALA A 59 37.46 -0.32 7.08
CA ALA A 59 37.85 0.08 5.74
C ALA A 59 36.75 -0.08 4.66
N ALA A 60 35.56 -0.59 5.01
CA ALA A 60 34.46 -0.77 4.06
C ALA A 60 33.74 0.56 3.66
N THR A 61 34.20 1.71 4.15
CA THR A 61 33.59 3.03 3.92
C THR A 61 33.86 3.61 2.52
N TYR A 62 34.80 3.06 1.73
CA TYR A 62 35.17 3.63 0.42
C TYR A 62 35.11 2.66 -0.76
N LEU A 63 34.16 1.72 -0.77
CA LEU A 63 33.82 1.08 -2.03
C LEU A 63 32.92 2.02 -2.85
N PRO A 64 33.28 2.36 -4.10
CA PRO A 64 32.35 3.02 -5.00
C PRO A 64 31.18 2.06 -5.15
N VAL A 65 30.01 2.49 -4.66
CA VAL A 65 28.75 1.77 -4.81
C VAL A 65 28.66 1.36 -6.28
N PRO A 66 28.78 0.06 -6.63
CA PRO A 66 28.47 -0.35 -7.98
C PRO A 66 27.01 0.04 -8.12
N ARG A 67 26.67 0.82 -9.15
CA ARG A 67 25.28 1.21 -9.43
C ARG A 67 24.50 -0.08 -9.62
N LYS A 68 23.94 -0.63 -8.54
CA LYS A 68 23.00 -1.73 -8.55
C LYS A 68 21.65 -1.19 -9.04
N LYS A 69 21.62 -0.62 -10.24
CA LYS A 69 20.35 -0.29 -10.89
C LYS A 69 19.61 -1.59 -11.22
N GLU A 70 20.34 -2.64 -11.60
CA GLU A 70 19.74 -3.90 -12.03
C GLU A 70 19.16 -4.72 -10.85
N GLU A 71 19.81 -4.80 -9.69
CA GLU A 71 19.29 -5.62 -8.57
C GLU A 71 18.10 -4.98 -7.84
N SER A 72 17.99 -3.63 -7.84
CA SER A 72 16.81 -2.94 -7.31
C SER A 72 15.60 -3.05 -8.24
N GLU A 73 15.82 -3.05 -9.56
CA GLU A 73 14.78 -3.17 -10.57
C GLU A 73 14.21 -4.61 -10.59
N VAL A 74 15.08 -5.61 -10.52
CA VAL A 74 14.71 -7.04 -10.47
C VAL A 74 13.94 -7.43 -9.19
N LYS A 75 14.13 -6.73 -8.06
CA LYS A 75 13.30 -6.94 -6.84
C LYS A 75 12.00 -6.14 -6.85
N SER A 76 11.95 -5.04 -7.59
CA SER A 76 10.73 -4.22 -7.72
C SER A 76 9.66 -4.94 -8.54
N GLU A 77 10.08 -5.68 -9.56
CA GLU A 77 9.19 -6.44 -10.45
C GLU A 77 8.35 -7.53 -9.75
N PRO A 78 8.90 -8.43 -8.91
CA PRO A 78 8.10 -9.44 -8.20
C PRO A 78 7.21 -8.84 -7.11
N LEU A 79 7.65 -7.79 -6.41
CA LEU A 79 6.82 -7.11 -5.41
C LEU A 79 5.62 -6.41 -6.07
N TYR A 80 5.84 -5.81 -7.24
CA TYR A 80 4.75 -5.21 -8.02
C TYR A 80 3.74 -6.26 -8.48
N GLN A 81 4.21 -7.39 -9.01
CA GLN A 81 3.34 -8.51 -9.40
C GLN A 81 2.55 -9.07 -8.21
N GLN A 82 3.21 -9.22 -7.06
CA GLN A 82 2.58 -9.68 -5.83
C GLN A 82 1.48 -8.71 -5.37
N SER A 83 1.77 -7.41 -5.31
CA SER A 83 0.79 -6.38 -4.97
C SER A 83 -0.40 -6.40 -5.93
N HIS A 84 -0.14 -6.52 -7.23
CA HIS A 84 -1.20 -6.59 -8.24
C HIS A 84 -2.11 -7.80 -8.03
N SER A 85 -1.54 -8.99 -7.79
CA SER A 85 -2.29 -10.21 -7.48
C SER A 85 -3.20 -10.05 -6.27
N TYR A 86 -2.68 -9.44 -5.20
CA TYR A 86 -3.48 -9.18 -3.99
C TYR A 86 -4.64 -8.22 -4.26
N VAL A 87 -4.41 -7.15 -5.02
CA VAL A 87 -5.47 -6.18 -5.37
C VAL A 87 -6.56 -6.85 -6.21
N GLU A 88 -6.17 -7.65 -7.20
CA GLU A 88 -7.12 -8.39 -8.04
C GLU A 88 -7.97 -9.37 -7.22
N MET A 89 -7.33 -10.13 -6.33
CA MET A 89 -8.03 -11.08 -5.46
C MET A 89 -8.97 -10.36 -4.48
N ASN A 90 -8.53 -9.23 -3.91
CA ASN A 90 -9.37 -8.41 -3.05
C ASN A 90 -10.60 -7.89 -3.80
N HIS A 91 -10.42 -7.41 -5.02
CA HIS A 91 -11.54 -6.97 -5.85
C HIS A 91 -12.54 -8.10 -6.14
N ARG A 92 -12.05 -9.31 -6.40
CA ARG A 92 -12.91 -10.50 -6.56
C ARG A 92 -13.66 -10.85 -5.27
N LEU A 93 -13.01 -10.77 -4.12
CA LEU A 93 -13.64 -11.00 -2.81
C LEU A 93 -14.73 -9.96 -2.53
N GLN A 94 -14.46 -8.68 -2.79
CA GLN A 94 -15.45 -7.61 -2.62
C GLN A 94 -16.69 -7.85 -3.48
N LYS A 95 -16.52 -8.26 -4.75
CA LYS A 95 -17.64 -8.63 -5.63
C LYS A 95 -18.45 -9.79 -5.06
N ALA A 96 -17.77 -10.84 -4.59
CA ALA A 96 -18.44 -12.01 -4.00
C ALA A 96 -19.21 -11.64 -2.72
N CYS A 97 -18.64 -10.81 -1.84
CA CYS A 97 -19.31 -10.31 -0.65
C CYS A 97 -20.57 -9.50 -0.99
N SER A 98 -20.49 -8.60 -1.97
CA SER A 98 -21.63 -7.81 -2.42
C SER A 98 -22.75 -8.71 -2.97
N LEU A 99 -22.41 -9.68 -3.82
CA LEU A 99 -23.39 -10.63 -4.37
C LEU A 99 -24.02 -11.50 -3.27
N LEU A 100 -23.22 -11.98 -2.32
CA LEU A 100 -23.73 -12.76 -1.20
C LEU A 100 -24.72 -11.95 -0.36
N LYS A 101 -24.41 -10.68 -0.10
CA LYS A 101 -25.29 -9.78 0.64
C LYS A 101 -26.63 -9.59 -0.08
N GLU A 102 -26.61 -9.39 -1.39
CA GLU A 102 -27.82 -9.31 -2.21
C GLU A 102 -28.67 -10.59 -2.08
N LYS A 103 -28.05 -11.76 -2.24
CA LYS A 103 -28.74 -13.06 -2.12
C LYS A 103 -29.32 -13.30 -0.73
N CYS A 104 -28.63 -12.88 0.33
CA CYS A 104 -29.16 -12.96 1.69
C CYS A 104 -30.41 -12.10 1.87
N GLU A 105 -30.44 -10.90 1.32
CA GLU A 105 -31.63 -10.04 1.38
C GLU A 105 -32.80 -10.60 0.56
N GLU A 106 -32.54 -11.13 -0.64
CA GLU A 106 -33.56 -11.83 -1.44
C GLU A 106 -34.19 -13.00 -0.65
N LEU A 107 -33.36 -13.85 -0.04
CA LEU A 107 -33.84 -14.99 0.75
C LEU A 107 -34.63 -14.55 1.98
N LYS A 108 -34.21 -13.47 2.64
CA LYS A 108 -34.92 -12.90 3.79
C LYS A 108 -36.31 -12.37 3.40
N GLN A 109 -36.42 -11.69 2.27
CA GLN A 109 -37.71 -11.21 1.74
C GLN A 109 -38.63 -12.37 1.33
N ALA A 110 -38.08 -13.38 0.65
CA ALA A 110 -38.81 -14.58 0.29
C ALA A 110 -39.32 -15.33 1.53
N GLY A 111 -38.49 -15.44 2.56
CA GLY A 111 -38.87 -16.02 3.85
C GLY A 111 -40.01 -15.26 4.53
N ALA A 112 -39.92 -13.92 4.62
CA ALA A 112 -40.98 -13.10 5.20
C ALA A 112 -42.31 -13.22 4.44
N THR A 113 -42.24 -13.30 3.12
CA THR A 113 -43.43 -13.52 2.26
C THR A 113 -44.05 -14.89 2.52
N LEU A 114 -43.22 -15.92 2.63
CA LEU A 114 -43.67 -17.28 2.93
C LEU A 114 -44.33 -17.36 4.31
N GLU A 115 -43.75 -16.73 5.34
CA GLU A 115 -44.33 -16.66 6.67
C GLU A 115 -45.70 -15.97 6.68
N GLN A 116 -45.87 -14.90 5.90
CA GLN A 116 -47.17 -14.23 5.74
C GLN A 116 -48.20 -15.16 5.09
N ASN A 117 -47.81 -15.90 4.05
CA ASN A 117 -48.69 -16.84 3.35
C ASN A 117 -49.09 -18.04 4.21
N ILE A 118 -48.22 -18.47 5.14
CA ILE A 118 -48.46 -19.61 6.04
C ILE A 118 -49.26 -19.19 7.28
N ARG A 119 -49.39 -17.88 7.58
CA ARG A 119 -50.15 -17.44 8.75
C ARG A 119 -51.58 -18.00 8.70
N PRO A 120 -52.02 -18.70 9.77
CA PRO A 120 -53.40 -19.16 9.86
C PRO A 120 -54.34 -17.97 9.73
N LEU A 121 -55.30 -18.07 8.82
CA LEU A 121 -56.42 -17.14 8.79
C LEU A 121 -57.12 -17.20 10.16
N PRO A 122 -57.57 -16.06 10.71
CA PRO A 122 -58.33 -16.05 11.96
C PRO A 122 -59.51 -17.02 11.83
N LYS A 123 -59.64 -17.94 12.80
CA LYS A 123 -60.80 -18.83 12.89
C LYS A 123 -62.06 -17.96 12.80
N ALA A 124 -62.86 -18.18 11.77
CA ALA A 124 -64.19 -17.59 11.69
C ALA A 124 -64.95 -18.05 12.94
N GLU A 125 -65.20 -17.12 13.86
CA GLU A 125 -66.16 -17.37 14.93
C GLU A 125 -67.54 -17.56 14.27
N PRO A 126 -68.28 -18.62 14.66
CA PRO A 126 -69.61 -18.82 14.14
C PRO A 126 -70.47 -17.64 14.59
N ALA A 127 -71.04 -16.93 13.61
CA ALA A 127 -72.09 -15.94 13.87
C ALA A 127 -73.22 -16.65 14.61
N ASP A 128 -73.32 -16.33 15.90
CA ASP A 128 -74.33 -16.88 16.79
C ASP A 128 -75.71 -16.52 16.24
N SER A 129 -76.46 -17.55 15.91
CA SER A 129 -77.85 -17.48 15.53
C SER A 129 -78.68 -17.14 16.77
N ALA A 130 -79.06 -15.88 16.92
CA ALA A 130 -80.16 -15.43 17.79
C ALA A 130 -80.70 -14.11 17.22
N GLY A 131 -81.99 -13.89 16.98
CA GLY A 131 -83.17 -14.65 17.35
C GLY A 131 -84.35 -14.18 16.53
N THR A 132 -85.40 -14.98 16.63
CA THR A 132 -86.73 -14.87 16.03
C THR A 132 -87.53 -13.70 16.59
#